data_AF-A0A960SK49-F1
#
_entry.id   AF-A0A960SK49-F1
#
_cell.length_a   1.000
_cell.length_b   1.000
_cell.length_c   1.000
_cell.angle_alpha   90.00
_cell.angle_beta   90.00
_cell.angle_gamma   90.00
#
_symmetry.space_group_name_H-M   'P 1'
#
loop_
_entity.id
_entity.type
_entity.pdbx_description
1 polymer ?
#
loop_
_entity_poly.entity_id
_entity_poly.type
_entity_poly.pdbx_seq_one_letter_code
_entity_poly.pdbx_strand_id
1 'polypeptide(L)'
;RAHGGTNGDTNGGANGHNGHGVNGGGSKATEGVAPLPARQASFGYTSEEMIVVLRPMLADAKEPVGAMGDDTPAAAYSALPRPLFHYVKQRFAEVTNPPIDPLREEMVMSLRVLLGRRANVLEETAEATRLIELKSPILQPEQMAALRRVDQPGFSAATVDAVWPLPADDELTAEAAGAMLRAAVEKLCLEAEEAV
;
A
#
# COMPACT_ATOMS: atom_id res chain seq x y z
N ARG A 1 -66.29 18.07 28.72
CA ARG A 1 -66.31 19.32 29.53
C ARG A 1 -64.85 19.79 29.58
N ALA A 2 -64.33 20.44 28.54
CA ALA A 2 -64.57 21.82 28.08
C ALA A 2 -64.03 22.88 29.05
N HIS A 3 -63.39 23.90 28.46
CA HIS A 3 -62.69 25.09 29.00
C HIS A 3 -61.15 24.92 29.10
N GLY A 4 -60.30 25.69 28.42
CA GLY A 4 -60.47 26.90 27.60
C GLY A 4 -59.63 28.07 28.16
N GLY A 5 -58.84 28.74 27.30
CA GLY A 5 -58.13 30.01 27.57
C GLY A 5 -56.70 29.99 26.99
N THR A 6 -56.42 30.43 25.75
CA THR A 6 -56.36 31.78 25.12
C THR A 6 -55.12 32.61 25.45
N ASN A 7 -54.42 33.02 24.38
CA ASN A 7 -53.64 34.24 24.10
C ASN A 7 -52.41 33.81 23.25
N GLY A 8 -52.06 34.35 22.08
CA GLY A 8 -52.40 35.60 21.40
C GLY A 8 -51.07 36.12 20.80
N ASP A 9 -51.09 36.52 19.51
CA ASP A 9 -50.09 37.34 18.78
C ASP A 9 -48.79 36.62 18.30
N THR A 10 -48.24 36.78 17.09
CA THR A 10 -48.45 37.67 15.93
C THR A 10 -47.75 37.12 14.68
N ASN A 11 -48.25 37.59 13.53
CA ASN A 11 -47.83 37.50 12.13
C ASN A 11 -46.31 37.64 11.82
N GLY A 12 -45.85 37.05 10.70
CA GLY A 12 -44.60 37.46 10.04
C GLY A 12 -43.91 36.39 9.19
N GLY A 13 -44.34 36.23 7.94
CA GLY A 13 -43.56 35.49 6.94
C GLY A 13 -42.33 36.28 6.48
N ALA A 14 -41.19 35.61 6.34
CA ALA A 14 -40.09 36.04 5.47
C ALA A 14 -39.28 34.83 5.03
N ASN A 15 -39.13 34.74 3.72
CA ASN A 15 -38.45 33.71 2.96
C ASN A 15 -36.95 34.07 2.81
N GLY A 16 -36.08 33.06 2.82
CA GLY A 16 -34.73 33.09 2.24
C GLY A 16 -33.57 33.44 3.19
N HIS A 17 -32.62 32.51 3.37
CA HIS A 17 -31.33 32.50 2.63
C HIS A 17 -30.38 31.41 3.15
N ASN A 18 -30.00 30.52 2.23
CA ASN A 18 -28.75 29.74 2.11
C ASN A 18 -27.87 29.48 3.35
N GLY A 19 -27.99 28.27 3.90
CA GLY A 19 -26.92 27.59 4.64
C GLY A 19 -26.29 26.51 3.77
N HIS A 20 -25.08 26.79 3.27
CA HIS A 20 -24.20 25.84 2.59
C HIS A 20 -23.83 24.68 3.54
N GLY A 21 -24.52 23.54 3.40
CA GLY A 21 -24.18 22.29 4.05
C GLY A 21 -23.39 21.41 3.09
N VAL A 22 -22.09 21.30 3.34
CA VAL A 22 -21.12 20.52 2.59
C VAL A 22 -21.62 19.09 2.36
N ASN A 23 -21.93 18.76 1.11
CA ASN A 23 -22.20 17.40 0.68
C ASN A 23 -20.89 16.61 0.86
N GLY A 24 -20.80 15.83 1.93
CA GLY A 24 -19.75 14.83 2.11
C GLY A 24 -19.80 13.89 0.91
N GLY A 25 -18.81 14.00 0.04
CA GLY A 25 -18.62 13.12 -1.11
C GLY A 25 -18.48 11.69 -0.62
N GLY A 26 -19.60 10.96 -0.60
CA GLY A 26 -19.59 9.51 -0.53
C GLY A 26 -18.78 9.00 -1.71
N SER A 27 -17.56 8.54 -1.41
CA SER A 27 -16.75 7.78 -2.36
C SER A 27 -17.62 6.65 -2.86
N LYS A 28 -17.90 6.64 -4.18
CA LYS A 28 -18.66 5.58 -4.83
C LYS A 28 -18.02 4.25 -4.43
N ALA A 29 -18.79 3.41 -3.72
CA ALA A 29 -18.40 2.05 -3.44
C ALA A 29 -18.07 1.39 -4.79
N THR A 30 -16.84 0.93 -4.94
CA THR A 30 -16.39 0.12 -6.07
C THR A 30 -17.16 -1.19 -6.02
N GLU A 31 -18.28 -1.27 -6.74
CA GLU A 31 -19.06 -2.50 -6.91
C GLU A 31 -18.12 -3.60 -7.42
N GLY A 32 -17.98 -4.68 -6.64
CA GLY A 32 -17.12 -5.83 -6.93
C GLY A 32 -15.85 -5.95 -6.09
N VAL A 33 -15.49 -4.96 -5.27
CA VAL A 33 -14.33 -5.05 -4.37
C VAL A 33 -14.79 -5.47 -2.97
N ALA A 34 -14.19 -6.56 -2.46
CA ALA A 34 -14.48 -7.04 -1.11
C ALA A 34 -14.32 -5.92 -0.05
N PRO A 35 -15.13 -5.92 1.03
CA PRO A 35 -15.02 -4.93 2.09
C PRO A 35 -13.59 -4.84 2.64
N LEU A 36 -13.17 -3.63 3.07
CA LEU A 36 -11.81 -3.40 3.57
C LEU A 36 -11.36 -4.42 4.63
N PRO A 37 -12.17 -4.80 5.64
CA PRO A 37 -11.74 -5.79 6.63
C PRO A 37 -11.45 -7.17 6.01
N ALA A 38 -12.23 -7.59 5.00
CA ALA A 38 -12.01 -8.86 4.32
C ALA A 38 -10.68 -8.84 3.56
N ARG A 39 -10.33 -7.72 2.92
CA ARG A 39 -9.05 -7.54 2.23
C ARG A 39 -7.88 -7.48 3.22
N GLN A 40 -8.05 -6.80 4.34
CA GLN A 40 -7.04 -6.76 5.40
C GLN A 40 -6.74 -8.18 5.91
N ALA A 41 -7.79 -8.96 6.20
CA ALA A 41 -7.64 -10.35 6.61
C ALA A 41 -6.95 -11.22 5.55
N SER A 42 -7.28 -11.05 4.25
CA SER A 42 -6.65 -11.84 3.18
C SER A 42 -5.15 -11.57 3.01
N PHE A 43 -4.68 -10.37 3.37
CA PHE A 43 -3.25 -10.01 3.36
C PHE A 43 -2.55 -10.24 4.71
N GLY A 44 -3.24 -10.84 5.68
CA GLY A 44 -2.67 -11.17 6.98
C GLY A 44 -2.58 -10.01 7.97
N TYR A 45 -3.28 -8.89 7.73
CA TYR A 45 -3.34 -7.79 8.69
C TYR A 45 -4.17 -8.19 9.92
N THR A 46 -3.58 -8.02 11.09
CA THR A 46 -4.22 -8.29 12.38
C THR A 46 -4.67 -7.01 13.08
N SER A 47 -5.67 -7.12 13.95
CA SER A 47 -6.10 -6.00 14.79
C SER A 47 -4.96 -5.47 15.67
N GLU A 48 -4.08 -6.35 16.13
CA GLU A 48 -2.89 -5.98 16.91
C GLU A 48 -1.93 -5.11 16.08
N GLU A 49 -1.57 -5.53 14.87
CA GLU A 49 -0.72 -4.72 13.98
C GLU A 49 -1.34 -3.36 13.65
N MET A 50 -2.67 -3.29 13.48
CA MET A 50 -3.35 -2.02 13.24
C MET A 50 -3.24 -1.06 14.44
N ILE A 51 -3.34 -1.59 15.67
CA ILE A 51 -3.32 -0.78 16.89
C ILE A 51 -1.89 -0.45 17.33
N VAL A 52 -0.98 -1.42 17.26
CA VAL A 52 0.38 -1.34 17.80
C VAL A 52 1.36 -0.76 16.79
N VAL A 53 1.14 -0.98 15.49
CA VAL A 53 2.06 -0.53 14.43
C VAL A 53 1.49 0.64 13.64
N LEU A 54 0.36 0.43 12.96
CA LEU A 54 -0.13 1.42 12.01
C LEU A 54 -0.63 2.70 12.69
N ARG A 55 -1.34 2.58 13.82
CA ARG A 55 -1.89 3.74 14.53
C ARG A 55 -0.81 4.68 15.08
N PRO A 56 0.26 4.22 15.75
CA PRO A 56 1.38 5.09 16.15
C PRO A 56 2.10 5.73 14.97
N MET A 57 2.33 4.97 13.88
CA MET A 57 2.94 5.52 12.66
C MET A 57 2.14 6.68 12.08
N LEU A 58 0.80 6.58 12.11
CA LEU A 58 -0.08 7.64 11.64
C LEU A 58 -0.10 8.86 12.58
N ALA A 59 -0.11 8.63 13.90
CA ALA A 59 -0.23 9.70 14.88
C ALA A 59 1.09 10.49 15.05
N ASP A 60 2.22 9.78 15.13
CA ASP A 60 3.50 10.35 15.54
C ASP A 60 4.50 10.47 14.38
N ALA A 61 4.16 9.97 13.19
CA ALA A 61 5.02 9.91 12.00
C ALA A 61 6.36 9.18 12.28
N LYS A 62 6.34 8.21 13.19
CA LYS A 62 7.50 7.42 13.63
C LYS A 62 7.10 5.95 13.77
N GLU A 63 8.07 5.06 13.57
CA GLU A 63 7.87 3.64 13.87
C GLU A 63 7.57 3.46 15.36
N PRO A 64 6.64 2.55 15.74
CA PRO A 64 6.39 2.25 17.15
C PRO A 64 7.66 1.76 17.86
N VAL A 65 7.84 2.19 19.10
CA VAL A 65 8.91 1.68 19.96
C VAL A 65 8.34 0.62 20.90
N GLY A 66 8.93 -0.57 20.85
CA GLY A 66 8.63 -1.69 21.75
C GLY A 66 9.80 -2.00 22.69
N ALA A 67 9.55 -2.88 23.65
CA ALA A 67 10.56 -3.43 24.54
C ALA A 67 10.36 -4.95 24.66
N MET A 68 11.36 -5.64 25.23
CA MET A 68 11.50 -7.11 25.26
C MET A 68 11.90 -7.70 23.89
N GLY A 69 12.41 -8.93 23.92
CA GLY A 69 12.76 -9.67 22.71
C GLY A 69 11.52 -10.22 22.00
N ASP A 70 11.69 -10.60 20.73
CA ASP A 70 10.67 -11.35 19.99
C ASP A 70 10.62 -12.80 20.51
N ASP A 71 9.62 -13.09 21.35
CA ASP A 71 9.36 -14.43 21.89
C ASP A 71 8.41 -15.24 20.98
N THR A 72 8.12 -14.75 19.77
CA THR A 72 7.32 -15.51 18.80
C THR A 72 8.16 -16.59 18.12
N PRO A 73 7.60 -17.78 17.86
CA PRO A 73 8.30 -18.78 17.07
C PRO A 73 8.73 -18.22 15.72
N ALA A 74 9.89 -18.66 15.23
CA ALA A 74 10.30 -18.34 13.86
C ALA A 74 9.19 -18.72 12.88
N ALA A 75 9.01 -17.95 11.80
CA ALA A 75 7.85 -18.09 10.91
C ALA A 75 7.63 -19.51 10.38
N ALA A 76 8.70 -20.28 10.16
CA ALA A 76 8.65 -21.68 9.72
C ALA A 76 8.04 -22.64 10.76
N TYR A 77 8.03 -22.28 12.04
CA TYR A 77 7.49 -23.07 13.15
C TYR A 77 6.22 -22.47 13.76
N SER A 78 5.69 -21.39 13.18
CA SER A 78 4.47 -20.77 13.68
C SER A 78 3.27 -21.67 13.42
N ALA A 79 2.40 -21.82 14.41
CA ALA A 79 1.10 -22.47 14.24
C ALA A 79 0.09 -21.58 13.48
N LEU A 80 0.39 -20.28 13.37
CA LEU A 80 -0.44 -19.29 12.68
C LEU A 80 0.16 -18.98 11.31
N PRO A 81 -0.66 -18.69 10.28
CA PRO A 81 -0.16 -18.25 8.99
C PRO A 81 0.60 -16.93 9.16
N ARG A 82 1.85 -16.88 8.67
CA ARG A 82 2.69 -15.67 8.70
C ARG A 82 2.93 -15.17 7.27
N PRO A 83 2.83 -13.85 7.02
CA PRO A 83 3.17 -13.29 5.72
C PRO A 83 4.63 -13.57 5.31
N LEU A 84 4.89 -13.58 4.01
CA LEU A 84 6.21 -13.90 3.42
C LEU A 84 7.35 -13.07 4.03
N PHE A 85 7.11 -11.79 4.33
CA PHE A 85 8.14 -10.90 4.87
C PHE A 85 8.66 -11.31 6.26
N HIS A 86 7.97 -12.17 7.01
CA HIS A 86 8.48 -12.71 8.28
C HIS A 86 9.60 -13.75 8.10
N TYR A 87 9.72 -14.35 6.91
CA TYR A 87 10.75 -15.34 6.59
C TYR A 87 12.08 -14.69 6.20
N VAL A 88 12.07 -13.41 5.82
CA VAL A 88 13.25 -12.66 5.42
C VAL A 88 13.75 -11.85 6.61
N LYS A 89 14.99 -12.08 7.05
CA LYS A 89 15.63 -11.32 8.13
C LYS A 89 16.54 -10.25 7.55
N GLN A 90 16.46 -9.04 8.12
CA GLN A 90 17.34 -7.93 7.75
C GLN A 90 18.77 -8.29 8.14
N ARG A 91 19.70 -8.21 7.18
CA ARG A 91 21.12 -8.38 7.44
C ARG A 91 21.68 -7.07 7.97
N PHE A 92 22.64 -7.16 8.88
CA PHE A 92 23.35 -6.01 9.40
C PHE A 92 24.86 -6.24 9.34
N ALA A 93 25.59 -5.14 9.39
CA ALA A 93 27.03 -5.13 9.32
C ALA A 93 27.63 -5.26 10.73
N GLU A 94 28.63 -6.12 10.87
CA GLU A 94 29.41 -6.27 12.09
C GLU A 94 30.90 -6.32 11.74
N VAL A 95 31.72 -5.61 12.54
CA VAL A 95 33.20 -5.60 12.52
C VAL A 95 33.84 -5.08 11.22
N THR A 96 33.52 -5.72 10.11
CA THR A 96 34.11 -5.52 8.78
C THR A 96 33.75 -4.19 8.14
N ASN A 97 32.54 -3.69 8.37
CA ASN A 97 32.10 -2.36 7.98
C ASN A 97 31.18 -1.77 9.06
N PRO A 98 31.39 -0.51 9.50
CA PRO A 98 30.56 0.10 10.52
C PRO A 98 29.16 0.47 9.97
N PRO A 99 28.08 0.37 10.78
CA PRO A 99 26.78 0.92 10.41
C PRO A 99 26.82 2.47 10.40
N ILE A 100 26.02 3.08 9.52
CA ILE A 100 25.85 4.55 9.43
C ILE A 100 24.71 4.96 10.37
N ASP A 101 24.85 6.10 11.06
CA ASP A 101 23.75 6.68 11.86
C ASP A 101 22.73 7.39 10.95
N PRO A 102 21.50 6.85 10.81
CA PRO A 102 20.53 7.40 9.85
C PRO A 102 19.94 8.76 10.27
N LEU A 103 20.12 9.19 11.52
CA LEU A 103 19.62 10.49 12.01
C LEU A 103 20.71 11.55 11.99
N ARG A 104 21.93 11.21 12.40
CA ARG A 104 23.05 12.16 12.46
C ARG A 104 23.73 12.35 11.11
N GLU A 105 23.70 11.32 10.26
CA GLU A 105 24.39 11.28 8.97
C GLU A 105 23.39 11.20 7.80
N GLU A 106 22.15 11.68 7.97
CA GLU A 106 21.11 11.64 6.94
C GLU A 106 21.57 12.24 5.61
N MET A 107 22.40 13.29 5.65
CA MET A 107 22.90 14.00 4.47
C MET A 107 23.76 13.15 3.51
N VAL A 108 24.32 12.02 3.97
CA VAL A 108 25.07 11.09 3.11
C VAL A 108 24.22 9.93 2.61
N MET A 109 22.95 9.85 3.04
CA MET A 109 21.99 8.82 2.64
C MET A 109 21.02 9.37 1.59
N SER A 110 20.45 8.48 0.76
CA SER A 110 19.42 8.86 -0.20
C SER A 110 18.47 7.71 -0.47
N LEU A 111 17.17 8.03 -0.53
CA LEU A 111 16.11 7.13 -1.01
C LEU A 111 15.76 7.37 -2.48
N ARG A 112 16.59 8.12 -3.21
CA ARG A 112 16.36 8.45 -4.62
C ARG A 112 16.31 7.19 -5.46
N VAL A 113 15.24 7.05 -6.25
CA VAL A 113 15.06 5.96 -7.21
C VAL A 113 15.04 6.53 -8.62
N LEU A 114 15.74 5.86 -9.54
CA LEU A 114 15.77 6.23 -10.95
C LEU A 114 15.11 5.11 -11.77
N LEU A 115 14.00 5.43 -12.43
CA LEU A 115 13.23 4.52 -13.28
C LEU A 115 13.53 4.77 -14.77
N GLY A 116 13.62 3.70 -15.55
CA GLY A 116 13.90 3.74 -16.99
C GLY A 116 15.02 2.80 -17.40
N ARG A 117 15.25 2.71 -18.71
CA ARG A 117 16.28 1.87 -19.30
C ARG A 117 17.67 2.30 -18.83
N ARG A 118 18.47 1.35 -18.36
CA ARG A 118 19.87 1.61 -17.99
C ARG A 118 20.74 1.52 -19.24
N ALA A 119 21.35 2.65 -19.61
CA ALA A 119 22.30 2.73 -20.72
C ALA A 119 23.63 2.03 -20.39
N ASN A 120 24.45 1.79 -21.41
CA ASN A 120 25.79 1.22 -21.26
C ASN A 120 26.67 2.12 -20.37
N VAL A 121 27.20 1.55 -19.28
CA VAL A 121 28.05 2.28 -18.32
C VAL A 121 29.43 2.64 -18.89
N LEU A 122 29.84 2.03 -20.00
CA LEU A 122 31.13 2.28 -20.65
C LEU A 122 31.09 3.47 -21.62
N GLU A 123 29.90 3.98 -21.94
CA GLU A 123 29.69 5.02 -22.94
C GLU A 123 28.96 6.22 -22.34
N GLU A 124 29.50 7.42 -22.55
CA GLU A 124 28.84 8.66 -22.14
C GLU A 124 27.84 9.09 -23.23
N THR A 125 26.57 8.78 -23.00
CA THR A 125 25.49 9.11 -23.95
C THR A 125 24.38 9.92 -23.27
N ALA A 126 23.70 10.77 -24.03
CA ALA A 126 22.54 11.52 -23.53
C ALA A 126 21.36 10.61 -23.13
N GLU A 127 21.33 9.36 -23.60
CA GLU A 127 20.34 8.37 -23.20
C GLU A 127 20.51 7.97 -21.72
N ALA A 128 21.74 7.97 -21.20
CA ALA A 128 22.04 7.59 -19.82
C ALA A 128 21.36 8.47 -18.76
N THR A 129 20.99 9.71 -19.12
CA THR A 129 20.30 10.66 -18.23
C THR A 129 18.79 10.68 -18.43
N ARG A 130 18.27 9.94 -19.42
CA ARG A 130 16.83 9.86 -19.70
C ARG A 130 16.15 8.89 -18.73
N LEU A 131 15.99 9.31 -17.48
CA LEU A 131 15.38 8.54 -16.39
C LEU A 131 14.31 9.38 -15.67
N ILE A 132 13.30 8.73 -15.12
CA ILE A 132 12.35 9.35 -14.19
C ILE A 132 12.94 9.28 -12.79
N GLU A 133 13.12 10.43 -12.16
CA GLU A 133 13.63 10.53 -10.80
C GLU A 133 12.49 10.58 -9.77
N LEU A 134 12.54 9.66 -8.81
CA LEU A 134 11.68 9.64 -7.63
C LEU A 134 12.52 9.96 -6.39
N LYS A 135 11.99 10.81 -5.51
CA LYS A 135 12.66 11.15 -4.23
C LYS A 135 12.64 10.01 -3.21
N SER A 136 11.71 9.08 -3.34
CA SER A 136 11.47 7.95 -2.44
C SER A 136 10.87 6.78 -3.22
N PRO A 137 11.10 5.52 -2.81
CA PRO A 137 10.40 4.36 -3.37
C PRO A 137 8.92 4.31 -2.97
N ILE A 138 8.48 5.11 -1.99
CA ILE A 138 7.08 5.16 -1.55
C ILE A 138 6.29 6.13 -2.44
N LEU A 139 5.23 5.63 -3.05
CA LEU A 139 4.40 6.37 -3.99
C LEU A 139 2.99 6.57 -3.44
N GLN A 140 2.50 7.79 -3.57
CA GLN A 140 1.09 8.12 -3.40
C GLN A 140 0.27 7.61 -4.59
N PRO A 141 -1.04 7.35 -4.43
CA PRO A 141 -1.89 6.86 -5.51
C PRO A 141 -1.83 7.72 -6.78
N GLU A 142 -1.73 9.03 -6.65
CA GLU A 142 -1.64 9.98 -7.76
C GLU A 142 -0.32 9.85 -8.50
N GLN A 143 0.78 9.63 -7.78
CA GLN A 143 2.10 9.41 -8.37
C GLN A 143 2.16 8.09 -9.14
N MET A 144 1.57 7.02 -8.58
CA MET A 144 1.42 5.74 -9.28
C MET A 144 0.57 5.88 -10.55
N ALA A 145 -0.53 6.63 -10.47
CA ALA A 145 -1.38 6.90 -11.64
C ALA A 145 -0.66 7.71 -12.72
N ALA A 146 0.21 8.66 -12.34
CA ALA A 146 1.03 9.41 -13.27
C ALA A 146 2.05 8.50 -13.98
N LEU A 147 2.72 7.59 -13.26
CA LEU A 147 3.65 6.63 -13.85
C LEU A 147 2.98 5.70 -14.85
N ARG A 148 1.76 5.22 -14.54
CA ARG A 148 0.98 4.37 -15.47
C ARG A 148 0.57 5.06 -16.77
N ARG A 149 0.52 6.39 -16.78
CA ARG A 149 0.12 7.21 -17.94
C ARG A 149 1.32 7.89 -18.61
N VAL A 150 2.54 7.47 -18.30
CA VAL A 150 3.72 8.06 -18.91
C VAL A 150 3.68 7.84 -20.42
N ASP A 151 3.67 8.95 -21.17
CA ASP A 151 3.66 8.97 -22.62
C ASP A 151 4.81 9.87 -23.10
N GLN A 152 6.03 9.40 -22.85
CA GLN A 152 7.25 10.07 -23.25
C GLN A 152 8.14 9.12 -24.03
N PRO A 153 8.85 9.58 -25.08
CA PRO A 153 9.73 8.72 -25.86
C PRO A 153 10.80 8.05 -24.98
N GLY A 154 10.85 6.72 -25.03
CA GLY A 154 11.77 5.90 -24.23
C GLY A 154 11.18 5.39 -22.90
N PHE A 155 9.93 5.71 -22.60
CA PHE A 155 9.21 5.16 -21.45
C PHE A 155 7.93 4.47 -21.88
N SER A 156 7.71 3.27 -21.35
CA SER A 156 6.47 2.52 -21.45
C SER A 156 6.08 2.03 -20.05
N ALA A 157 4.78 1.85 -19.83
CA ALA A 157 4.26 1.27 -18.60
C ALA A 157 3.31 0.13 -18.95
N ALA A 158 3.53 -1.02 -18.33
CA ALA A 158 2.63 -2.16 -18.39
C ALA A 158 2.15 -2.49 -16.96
N THR A 159 0.88 -2.89 -16.83
CA THR A 159 0.34 -3.43 -15.58
C THR A 159 0.21 -4.94 -15.76
N VAL A 160 0.91 -5.69 -14.93
CA VAL A 160 0.88 -7.16 -14.93
C VAL A 160 0.09 -7.63 -13.71
N ASP A 161 -0.90 -8.49 -13.92
CA ASP A 161 -1.81 -8.93 -12.86
C ASP A 161 -1.18 -10.06 -12.02
N ALA A 162 -0.86 -9.75 -10.76
CA ALA A 162 -0.29 -10.71 -9.80
C ALA A 162 -1.37 -11.53 -9.05
N VAL A 163 -2.48 -11.85 -9.72
CA VAL A 163 -3.60 -12.62 -9.15
C VAL A 163 -3.95 -13.80 -10.06
N TRP A 164 -4.45 -14.88 -9.45
CA TRP A 164 -4.91 -16.07 -10.18
C TRP A 164 -6.22 -16.58 -9.58
N PRO A 165 -7.08 -17.22 -10.37
CA PRO A 165 -8.33 -17.79 -9.87
C PRO A 165 -8.05 -19.02 -9.00
N LEU A 166 -8.83 -19.19 -7.93
CA LEU A 166 -8.86 -20.42 -7.13
C LEU A 166 -10.15 -21.22 -7.44
N PRO A 167 -10.10 -22.57 -7.48
CA PRO A 167 -11.29 -23.41 -7.49
C PRO A 167 -12.05 -23.32 -6.16
N ALA A 168 -13.24 -23.94 -6.11
CA ALA A 168 -14.01 -24.01 -4.87
C ALA A 168 -13.24 -24.75 -3.76
N ASP A 169 -13.46 -24.34 -2.50
CA ASP A 169 -12.68 -24.78 -1.33
C ASP A 169 -12.65 -26.30 -1.15
N ASP A 170 -13.70 -27.00 -1.55
CA ASP A 170 -13.86 -28.45 -1.38
C ASP A 170 -12.84 -29.28 -2.22
N GLU A 171 -12.21 -28.67 -3.23
CA GLU A 171 -11.23 -29.32 -4.12
C GLU A 171 -9.79 -28.82 -3.90
N LEU A 172 -9.57 -27.87 -2.99
CA LEU A 172 -8.29 -27.20 -2.83
C LEU A 172 -7.39 -27.93 -1.83
N THR A 173 -6.49 -28.77 -2.33
CA THR A 173 -5.40 -29.34 -1.53
C THR A 173 -4.20 -28.39 -1.49
N ALA A 174 -3.36 -28.51 -0.44
CA ALA A 174 -2.13 -27.72 -0.34
C ALA A 174 -1.17 -27.93 -1.53
N GLU A 175 -1.11 -29.16 -2.05
CA GLU A 175 -0.30 -29.50 -3.22
C GLU A 175 -0.86 -28.84 -4.50
N ALA A 176 -2.18 -28.89 -4.70
CA ALA A 176 -2.84 -28.23 -5.83
C ALA A 176 -2.65 -26.71 -5.76
N ALA A 177 -2.87 -26.09 -4.59
CA ALA A 177 -2.64 -24.67 -4.39
C ALA A 177 -1.18 -24.27 -4.69
N GLY A 178 -0.21 -25.08 -4.26
CA GLY A 178 1.21 -24.87 -4.55
C GLY A 178 1.54 -24.98 -6.04
N ALA A 179 0.97 -25.97 -6.74
CA ALA A 179 1.12 -26.12 -8.19
C ALA A 179 0.52 -24.93 -8.95
N MET A 180 -0.65 -24.45 -8.53
CA MET A 180 -1.31 -23.28 -9.13
C MET A 180 -0.51 -21.99 -8.90
N LEU A 181 0.02 -21.78 -7.68
CA LEU A 181 0.89 -20.65 -7.39
C LEU A 181 2.14 -20.67 -8.27
N ARG A 182 2.76 -21.84 -8.46
CA ARG A 182 3.91 -22.00 -9.36
C ARG A 182 3.57 -21.60 -10.79
N ALA A 183 2.46 -22.13 -11.33
CA ALA A 183 2.00 -21.78 -12.67
C ALA A 183 1.66 -20.28 -12.80
N ALA A 184 1.07 -19.67 -11.77
CA ALA A 184 0.76 -18.24 -11.76
C ALA A 184 2.03 -17.38 -11.77
N VAL A 185 3.07 -17.75 -11.01
CA VAL A 185 4.36 -17.07 -11.01
C VAL A 185 5.06 -17.21 -12.37
N GLU A 186 5.05 -18.41 -12.97
CA GLU A 186 5.61 -18.63 -14.32
C GLU A 186 4.90 -17.77 -15.36
N LYS A 187 3.56 -17.74 -15.33
CA LYS A 187 2.76 -16.87 -16.19
C LYS A 187 3.11 -15.40 -15.98
N LEU A 188 3.23 -14.94 -14.74
CA LEU A 188 3.58 -13.56 -14.40
C LEU A 188 4.95 -13.16 -14.98
N CYS A 189 5.94 -14.07 -14.90
CA CYS A 189 7.26 -13.83 -15.49
C CYS A 189 7.18 -13.69 -17.01
N LEU A 190 6.41 -14.54 -17.70
CA LEU A 190 6.24 -14.47 -19.15
C LEU A 190 5.55 -13.18 -19.59
N GLU A 191 4.46 -12.78 -18.92
CA GLU A 191 3.77 -11.52 -19.22
C GLU A 191 4.68 -10.31 -18.98
N ALA A 192 5.55 -10.36 -17.96
CA ALA A 192 6.54 -9.32 -17.71
C ALA A 192 7.64 -9.28 -18.79
N GLU A 193 8.09 -10.44 -19.29
CA GLU A 193 9.06 -10.53 -20.39
C GLU A 193 8.48 -10.00 -21.70
N GLU A 194 7.22 -10.32 -22.03
CA GLU A 194 6.54 -9.81 -23.23
C GLU A 194 6.31 -8.29 -23.19
N ALA A 195 6.24 -7.70 -22.00
CA ALA A 195 6.01 -6.27 -21.80
C ALA A 195 7.27 -5.39 -21.93
N VAL A 196 8.47 -6.00 -21.91
CA VAL A 196 9.78 -5.29 -21.92
C VAL A 196 10.41 -5.35 -23.30
#